data_AF-A0A8D9HMI3-F1
#
_entry.id   AF-A0A8D9HMI3-F1
#
_cell.length_a   1.000
_cell.length_b   1.000
_cell.length_c   1.000
_cell.angle_alpha   90.00
_cell.angle_beta   90.00
_cell.angle_gamma   90.00
#
_symmetry.space_group_name_H-M   'P 1'
#
loop_
_entity.id
_entity.type
_entity.pdbx_description
1 polymer ?
#
loop_
_entity_poly.entity_id
_entity_poly.type
_entity_poly.pdbx_seq_one_letter_code
_entity_poly.pdbx_strand_id
1 'polypeptide(L)' 'VGHNEDRQHLFFDCTFSRQVWSFFTTRIQLTSPLLFEDGLRWLVNPSRDKNVKLIVRLLHQACLYLIWKERNSRIHTD' A
#
# COMPACT_ATOMS: atom_id res chain seq x y z
N VAL A 1 16.41 15.98 -10.12
CA VAL A 1 15.04 15.55 -10.48
C VAL A 1 14.35 15.16 -9.20
N GLY A 2 13.54 16.06 -8.63
CA GLY A 2 12.86 15.80 -7.35
C GLY A 2 11.82 14.71 -7.54
N HIS A 3 11.96 13.58 -6.85
CA HIS A 3 10.84 12.65 -6.72
C HIS A 3 9.75 13.37 -5.94
N ASN A 4 8.57 13.54 -6.54
CA ASN A 4 7.41 14.07 -5.81
C ASN A 4 7.12 13.12 -4.65
N GLU A 5 7.34 13.57 -3.41
CA GLU A 5 6.99 12.86 -2.19
C GLU A 5 5.49 12.97 -1.88
N ASP A 6 4.68 12.77 -2.92
CA ASP A 6 3.24 12.68 -2.76
C ASP A 6 2.87 11.25 -2.34
N ARG A 7 1.85 11.12 -1.48
CA ARG A 7 1.30 9.86 -1.00
C ARG A 7 0.91 8.95 -2.18
N GLN A 8 0.36 9.52 -3.25
CA GLN A 8 0.06 8.77 -4.46
C GLN A 8 1.33 8.16 -5.08
N HIS A 9 2.40 8.94 -5.20
CA HIS A 9 3.65 8.46 -5.79
C HIS A 9 4.35 7.41 -4.92
N LEU A 10 4.48 7.69 -3.62
CA LEU A 10 5.14 6.81 -2.65
C LEU A 10 4.46 5.44 -2.53
N PHE A 11 3.13 5.40 -2.59
CA PHE A 11 2.38 4.18 -2.28
C PHE A 11 1.82 3.45 -3.52
N PHE A 12 1.44 4.17 -4.57
CA PHE A 12 0.72 3.58 -5.71
C PHE A 12 1.43 3.75 -7.05
N ASP A 13 2.10 4.89 -7.30
CA ASP A 13 2.81 5.08 -8.58
C ASP A 13 4.20 4.46 -8.59
N CYS A 14 4.83 4.32 -7.42
CA CYS A 14 6.09 3.61 -7.27
C CYS A 14 5.90 2.13 -7.65
N THR A 15 6.64 1.69 -8.67
CA THR A 15 6.59 0.31 -9.19
C THR A 15 6.84 -0.73 -8.10
N PHE A 16 7.79 -0.47 -7.19
CA PHE A 16 8.09 -1.38 -6.09
C PHE A 16 6.93 -1.47 -5.10
N SER A 17 6.42 -0.33 -4.62
CA SER A 17 5.28 -0.29 -3.70
C SER A 17 4.06 -1.00 -4.28
N ARG A 18 3.80 -0.80 -5.58
CA ARG A 18 2.71 -1.47 -6.32
C ARG A 18 2.90 -2.99 -6.38
N GLN A 19 4.13 -3.47 -6.61
CA GLN A 19 4.43 -4.90 -6.65
C GLN A 19 4.21 -5.56 -5.27
N VAL A 20 4.68 -4.90 -4.20
CA VAL A 20 4.46 -5.37 -2.82
C VAL A 20 2.96 -5.48 -2.52
N TRP A 21 2.20 -4.44 -2.84
CA TRP A 21 0.75 -4.44 -2.60
C TRP A 21 0.02 -5.50 -3.43
N SER A 22 0.33 -5.59 -4.73
CA SER A 22 -0.26 -6.58 -5.66
C SER A 22 0.03 -8.02 -5.22
N PHE A 23 1.23 -8.30 -4.71
CA PHE A 23 1.57 -9.62 -4.18
C PHE A 23 0.61 -10.06 -3.08
N PHE A 24 0.28 -9.18 -2.14
CA PHE A 24 -0.63 -9.54 -1.06
C PHE A 24 -2.09 -9.62 -1.53
N THR A 25 -2.56 -8.64 -2.33
CA THR A 25 -3.96 -8.61 -2.78
C THR A 25 -4.31 -9.81 -3.67
N THR A 26 -3.38 -10.26 -4.52
CA THR A 26 -3.59 -11.46 -5.36
C THR A 26 -3.67 -12.74 -4.52
N ARG A 27 -2.88 -12.86 -3.45
CA ARG A 27 -2.88 -14.05 -2.56
C ARG A 27 -4.17 -14.20 -1.76
N ILE A 28 -4.85 -13.10 -1.46
CA ILE A 28 -6.15 -13.07 -0.80
C ILE A 28 -7.33 -12.94 -1.79
N GLN A 29 -7.07 -13.06 -3.09
CA GLN A 29 -8.06 -13.02 -4.17
C GLN A 29 -8.89 -11.73 -4.20
N LEU A 30 -8.23 -10.59 -3.93
CA LEU A 30 -8.85 -9.27 -3.96
C LEU A 30 -8.25 -8.40 -5.06
N THR A 31 -9.12 -7.61 -5.70
CA THR A 31 -8.72 -6.60 -6.68
C THR A 31 -8.76 -5.22 -6.02
N SER A 32 -7.57 -4.65 -5.77
CA SER A 32 -7.44 -3.30 -5.23
C SER A 32 -7.53 -2.24 -6.33
N PRO A 33 -8.10 -1.06 -6.06
CA PRO A 33 -7.97 0.13 -6.90
C PRO A 33 -6.50 0.57 -7.07
N LEU A 34 -6.24 1.31 -8.16
CA LEU A 34 -4.93 1.87 -8.50
C LEU A 34 -4.68 3.27 -7.93
N LEU A 35 -5.73 4.00 -7.58
CA LEU A 35 -5.64 5.35 -7.02
C LEU A 35 -5.67 5.29 -5.48
N PHE A 36 -4.87 6.13 -4.84
CA PHE A 36 -4.73 6.16 -3.37
C PHE A 36 -6.07 6.37 -2.67
N GLU A 37 -6.82 7.40 -3.08
CA GLU A 37 -8.12 7.73 -2.49
C GLU A 37 -9.15 6.62 -2.68
N ASP A 38 -9.17 5.97 -3.85
CA ASP A 38 -10.07 4.85 -4.10
C ASP A 38 -9.64 3.61 -3.31
N GLY A 39 -8.35 3.40 -3.11
CA GLY A 39 -7.80 2.39 -2.22
C GLY A 39 -8.28 2.58 -0.78
N LEU A 40 -8.24 3.82 -0.26
CA LEU A 40 -8.74 4.14 1.08
C LEU A 40 -10.25 3.86 1.22
N ARG A 41 -11.06 4.25 0.23
CA ARG A 41 -12.49 3.94 0.21
C ARG A 41 -12.75 2.44 0.17
N TRP A 42 -11.97 1.71 -0.62
CA TRP A 42 -12.06 0.26 -0.74
C TRP A 42 -11.70 -0.46 0.57
N LEU A 43 -10.71 0.02 1.33
CA LEU A 43 -10.31 -0.54 2.63
C LEU A 43 -11.40 -0.48 3.72
N VAL A 44 -12.42 0.35 3.53
CA VAL A 44 -13.60 0.38 4.42
C VAL A 44 -14.30 -0.99 4.37
N ASN A 45 -14.47 -1.59 3.19
CA ASN A 45 -15.16 -2.87 3.05
C ASN A 45 -14.58 -3.74 1.89
N PRO A 46 -13.34 -4.22 2.01
CA PRO A 46 -12.66 -4.98 0.95
C PRO A 46 -13.19 -6.41 0.79
N SER A 47 -13.92 -6.94 1.78
CA SER A 47 -14.51 -8.29 1.77
C SER A 47 -15.74 -8.36 2.66
N ARG A 48 -16.59 -9.37 2.45
CA ARG A 48 -17.70 -9.70 3.38
C ARG A 48 -17.20 -10.37 4.66
N ASP A 49 -16.09 -11.10 4.57
CA ASP A 49 -15.47 -11.79 5.69
C ASP A 49 -14.74 -10.79 6.62
N LYS A 50 -15.01 -10.89 7.93
CA LYS A 50 -14.45 -9.99 8.95
C LYS A 50 -12.95 -10.20 9.16
N ASN A 51 -12.47 -11.43 9.09
CA ASN A 51 -11.05 -11.77 9.22
C ASN A 51 -10.28 -11.28 8.01
N VAL A 52 -10.82 -11.49 6.79
CA VAL A 52 -10.20 -10.97 5.57
C VAL A 52 -10.13 -9.44 5.63
N LYS A 53 -11.20 -8.76 6.07
CA LYS A 53 -11.17 -7.31 6.27
C LYS A 53 -10.06 -6.85 7.22
N LEU A 54 -9.91 -7.54 8.36
CA LEU A 54 -8.85 -7.23 9.31
C LEU A 54 -7.47 -7.43 8.69
N ILE A 55 -7.24 -8.58 8.04
CA ILE A 55 -5.98 -8.92 7.37
C ILE A 55 -5.62 -7.86 6.32
N VAL A 56 -6.55 -7.47 5.46
CA VAL A 56 -6.32 -6.45 4.42
C VAL A 56 -5.91 -5.12 5.02
N ARG A 57 -6.58 -4.68 6.10
CA ARG A 57 -6.25 -3.42 6.77
C ARG A 57 -4.87 -3.47 7.42
N LEU A 58 -4.51 -4.57 8.07
CA LEU A 58 -3.18 -4.78 8.65
C LEU A 58 -2.10 -4.79 7.56
N LEU A 59 -2.34 -5.51 6.46
CA LEU A 59 -1.45 -5.57 5.31
C LEU A 59 -1.21 -4.18 4.72
N HIS A 60 -2.27 -3.39 4.55
CA HIS A 60 -2.16 -2.02 4.07
C HIS A 60 -1.26 -1.19 4.99
N GLN A 61 -1.56 -1.15 6.30
CA GLN A 61 -0.75 -0.40 7.27
C GLN A 61 0.72 -0.85 7.29
N ALA A 62 0.96 -2.16 7.27
CA ALA A 62 2.30 -2.73 7.27
C ALA A 62 3.09 -2.36 6.00
N CYS A 63 2.47 -2.49 4.82
CA CYS A 63 3.08 -2.11 3.55
C CYS A 63 3.44 -0.63 3.55
N LEU A 64 2.49 0.25 3.89
CA LEU A 64 2.72 1.70 3.95
C LEU A 64 3.89 2.03 4.87
N TYR A 65 3.85 1.53 6.11
CA TYR A 65 4.86 1.86 7.12
C TYR A 65 6.25 1.34 6.77
N LEU A 66 6.37 0.08 6.34
CA LEU A 66 7.68 -0.52 6.05
C LEU A 66 8.32 0.10 4.81
N ILE A 67 7.55 0.40 3.76
CA ILE A 67 8.05 1.09 2.57
C ILE A 67 8.54 2.48 2.94
N TRP A 68 7.73 3.25 3.69
CA TRP A 68 8.11 4.59 4.13
C TRP A 68 9.37 4.55 5.01
N LYS A 69 9.44 3.63 5.97
CA LYS A 69 10.58 3.46 6.86
C LYS A 69 11.87 3.16 6.10
N GLU A 70 11.83 2.21 5.17
CA GLU A 70 12.99 1.82 4.36
C GLU A 70 13.48 2.98 3.49
N ARG A 71 12.55 3.71 2.85
CA ARG A 71 12.89 4.88 2.03
C ARG A 71 13.54 5.98 2.86
N ASN A 72 12.97 6.30 4.02
CA ASN A 72 13.53 7.31 4.92
C ASN A 72 14.89 6.89 5.46
N SER A 73 15.08 5.60 5.76
CA SER A 73 16.40 5.08 6.14
C SER A 73 17.44 5.35 5.05
N ARG A 74 17.08 5.23 3.76
CA ARG A 74 18.02 5.49 2.66
C ARG A 74 18.32 6.96 2.43
N ILE A 75 17.37 7.85 2.72
CA ILE A 75 17.50 9.29 2.47
C ILE A 75 18.20 10.00 3.64
N HIS A 76 17.98 9.54 4.87
CA HIS A 76 18.39 10.23 6.10
C HIS A 76 19.47 9.51 6.91
N THR A 77 20.00 8.38 6.41
CA THR A 77 21.14 7.67 7.03
C THR A 77 22.43 7.86 6.22
N ASP A 78 22.42 8.76 5.23
CA ASP A 78 23.64 9.35 4.65
C ASP A 78 23.97 10.68 5.35
#